data_AF-A0A2V7YNK2-F1
#
_entry.id   AF-A0A2V7YNK2-F1
#
_cell.length_a   1.000
_cell.length_b   1.000
_cell.length_c   1.000
_cell.angle_alpha   90.00
_cell.angle_beta   90.00
_cell.angle_gamma   90.00
#
_symmetry.space_group_name_H-M   'P 1'
#
loop_
_entity.id
_entity.type
_entity.pdbx_description
1 polymer ?
#
loop_
_entity_poly.entity_id
_entity_poly.type
_entity_poly.pdbx_seq_one_letter_code
_entity_poly.pdbx_strand_id
1 'polypeptide(L)'
;MRLQGTVTVEEAKSINEAHLEYAQDVSHFFYMINLEDLGDLPAAARREASSVLKVLPVRGTVVCNAPLRAKVLAKLLLTAASLFRKGEEGNPILFADSEEEARALIDKRRQHVREAAA
;
A
#
# COMPACT_ATOMS: atom_id res chain seq x y z
N MET A 1 5.54 -1.56 6.16
CA MET A 1 4.68 -1.70 7.36
C MET A 1 4.27 -3.15 7.52
N ARG A 2 3.91 -3.60 8.73
CA ARG A 2 3.27 -4.90 8.99
C ARG A 2 1.95 -4.66 9.71
N LEU A 3 0.87 -5.30 9.25
CA LEU A 3 -0.44 -5.25 9.91
C LEU A 3 -0.74 -6.62 10.49
N GLN A 4 -1.17 -6.65 11.76
CA GLN A 4 -1.40 -7.89 12.50
C GLN A 4 -2.73 -7.79 13.26
N GLY A 5 -3.44 -8.91 13.38
CA GLY A 5 -4.73 -8.96 14.06
C GLY A 5 -5.82 -8.18 13.33
N THR A 6 -6.80 -7.70 14.10
CA THR A 6 -7.89 -6.87 13.57
C THR A 6 -7.49 -5.41 13.64
N VAL A 7 -7.41 -4.74 12.48
CA VAL A 7 -7.09 -3.31 12.41
C VAL A 7 -8.36 -2.51 12.71
N THR A 8 -8.33 -1.77 13.81
CA THR A 8 -9.41 -0.90 14.27
C THR A 8 -9.53 0.38 13.42
N VAL A 9 -10.59 1.16 13.63
CA VAL A 9 -10.77 2.45 12.94
C VAL A 9 -9.72 3.45 13.42
N GLU A 10 -9.42 3.44 14.71
CA GLU A 10 -8.46 4.31 15.38
C GLU A 10 -7.03 4.03 14.88
N GLU A 11 -6.67 2.76 14.72
CA GLU A 11 -5.39 2.37 14.11
C GLU A 11 -5.36 2.77 12.63
N ALA A 12 -6.44 2.57 11.88
CA ALA A 12 -6.50 3.00 10.48
C ALA A 12 -6.31 4.52 10.34
N LYS A 13 -6.89 5.33 11.24
CA LYS A 13 -6.67 6.79 11.30
C LYS A 13 -5.22 7.13 11.63
N SER A 14 -4.66 6.51 12.65
CA SER A 14 -3.27 6.75 13.07
C SER A 14 -2.28 6.41 11.95
N ILE A 15 -2.52 5.30 11.25
CA ILE A 15 -1.75 4.88 10.07
C ILE A 15 -1.90 5.91 8.95
N ASN A 16 -3.11 6.39 8.69
CA ASN A 16 -3.39 7.40 7.67
C ASN A 16 -2.67 8.73 7.97
N GLU A 17 -2.72 9.20 9.20
CA GLU A 17 -2.04 10.41 9.66
C GLU A 17 -0.52 10.29 9.44
N ALA A 18 0.08 9.18 9.86
CA ALA A 18 1.51 8.93 9.65
C ALA A 18 1.91 8.92 8.16
N HIS A 19 1.05 8.38 7.28
CA HIS A 19 1.30 8.43 5.84
C HIS A 19 1.17 9.83 5.25
N LEU A 20 0.19 10.61 5.71
CA LEU A 20 -0.01 11.99 5.26
C LEU A 20 1.15 12.87 5.70
N GLU A 21 1.63 12.72 6.93
CA GLU A 21 2.81 13.42 7.44
C GLU A 21 4.04 13.07 6.60
N TYR A 22 4.33 11.77 6.42
CA TYR A 22 5.45 11.32 5.59
C TYR A 22 5.38 11.82 4.14
N ALA A 23 4.17 11.90 3.57
CA ALA A 23 3.97 12.35 2.20
C ALA A 23 4.29 13.84 1.98
N GLN A 24 4.37 14.66 3.03
CA GLN A 24 4.72 16.08 2.90
C GLN A 24 6.19 16.28 2.51
N ASP A 25 7.05 15.36 2.92
CA ASP A 25 8.50 15.48 2.76
C ASP A 25 9.05 14.84 1.48
N VAL A 26 8.20 14.14 0.72
CA VAL A 26 8.63 13.35 -0.45
C VAL A 26 7.73 13.58 -1.65
N SER A 27 8.32 13.65 -2.84
CA SER A 27 7.56 13.74 -4.09
C SER A 27 6.73 12.48 -4.37
N HIS A 28 7.22 11.33 -3.89
CA HIS A 28 6.55 10.05 -3.96
C HIS A 28 7.19 9.03 -3.03
N PHE A 29 6.48 7.92 -2.80
CA PHE A 29 7.03 6.78 -2.07
C PHE A 29 6.45 5.44 -2.53
N PHE A 30 6.93 4.37 -1.91
CA PHE A 30 6.59 2.99 -2.25
C PHE A 30 6.11 2.24 -1.02
N TYR A 31 5.09 1.41 -1.18
CA TYR A 31 4.60 0.54 -0.12
C TYR A 31 5.21 -0.85 -0.17
N MET A 32 5.68 -1.30 0.98
CA MET A 32 5.89 -2.71 1.27
C MET A 32 5.03 -3.06 2.50
N ILE A 33 4.07 -3.96 2.33
CA ILE A 33 3.06 -4.28 3.32
C ILE A 33 3.11 -5.78 3.62
N ASN A 34 3.49 -6.13 4.85
CA ASN A 34 3.39 -7.51 5.32
C ASN A 34 2.01 -7.72 5.96
N LEU A 35 1.25 -8.70 5.47
CA LEU A 35 -0.10 -9.05 5.95
C LEU A 35 -0.22 -10.50 6.44
N GLU A 36 0.90 -11.11 6.82
CA GLU A 36 0.96 -12.51 7.28
C GLU A 36 -0.09 -12.84 8.34
N ASP A 37 -0.15 -12.01 9.37
CA ASP A 37 -1.04 -12.20 10.52
C ASP A 37 -2.25 -11.27 10.49
N LEU A 38 -2.67 -10.79 9.31
CA LEU A 38 -3.86 -9.95 9.22
C LEU A 38 -5.11 -10.79 9.56
N GLY A 39 -5.75 -10.45 10.67
CA GLY A 39 -7.00 -11.08 11.11
C GLY A 39 -8.21 -10.53 10.35
N ASP A 40 -8.51 -9.24 10.54
CA ASP A 40 -9.60 -8.57 9.83
C ASP A 40 -9.34 -7.07 9.64
N LEU A 41 -10.01 -6.50 8.64
CA LEU A 41 -10.05 -5.07 8.40
C LEU A 41 -11.52 -4.68 8.21
N PRO A 42 -12.22 -4.30 9.28
CA PRO A 42 -13.65 -4.01 9.26
C PRO A 42 -14.02 -2.94 8.23
N ALA A 43 -15.26 -2.93 7.77
CA ALA A 43 -15.74 -1.99 6.73
C ALA A 43 -15.49 -0.50 7.08
N ALA A 44 -15.54 -0.13 8.37
CA ALA A 44 -15.20 1.22 8.81
C ALA A 44 -13.70 1.53 8.62
N ALA A 45 -12.81 0.64 9.05
CA ALA A 45 -11.36 0.78 8.86
C ALA A 45 -10.96 0.77 7.37
N ARG A 46 -11.66 -0.02 6.53
CA ARG A 46 -11.47 0.00 5.07
C ARG A 46 -11.82 1.35 4.45
N ARG A 47 -12.92 1.96 4.90
CA ARG A 47 -13.35 3.29 4.44
C ARG A 47 -12.32 4.35 4.83
N GLU A 48 -11.84 4.28 6.07
CA GLU A 48 -10.79 5.14 6.58
C GLU A 48 -9.52 5.02 5.71
N ALA A 49 -8.95 3.83 5.56
CA ALA A 49 -7.76 3.59 4.73
C ALA A 49 -7.95 4.09 3.27
N SER A 50 -9.13 3.85 2.70
CA SER A 50 -9.43 4.25 1.31
C SER A 50 -9.53 5.78 1.12
N SER A 51 -9.80 6.55 2.17
CA SER A 51 -9.93 8.01 2.08
C SER A 51 -8.58 8.68 1.76
N VAL A 52 -7.52 8.22 2.40
CA VAL A 52 -6.17 8.78 2.28
C VAL A 52 -5.39 8.19 1.11
N LEU A 53 -5.56 6.89 0.79
CA LEU A 53 -4.85 6.25 -0.33
C LEU A 53 -5.08 6.93 -1.70
N LYS A 54 -6.18 7.67 -1.86
CA LYS A 54 -6.49 8.43 -3.08
C LYS A 54 -5.56 9.63 -3.30
N VAL A 55 -5.05 10.23 -2.22
CA VAL A 55 -4.24 11.45 -2.28
C VAL A 55 -2.75 11.20 -2.08
N LEU A 56 -2.37 10.03 -1.55
CA LEU A 56 -0.96 9.69 -1.32
C LEU A 56 -0.19 9.49 -2.64
N PRO A 57 1.03 10.04 -2.77
CA PRO A 57 1.87 9.91 -3.97
C PRO A 57 2.59 8.54 -4.02
N VAL A 58 1.84 7.44 -3.94
CA VAL A 58 2.39 6.08 -3.95
C VAL A 58 2.67 5.61 -5.37
N ARG A 59 3.87 5.10 -5.66
CA ARG A 59 4.30 4.72 -7.02
C ARG A 59 4.56 3.23 -7.22
N GLY A 60 4.28 2.44 -6.20
CA GLY A 60 4.30 1.00 -6.25
C GLY A 60 3.95 0.43 -4.88
N THR A 61 3.23 -0.69 -4.87
CA THR A 61 2.85 -1.41 -3.68
C THR A 61 3.19 -2.87 -3.84
N VAL A 62 3.96 -3.41 -2.90
CA VAL A 62 4.23 -4.84 -2.80
C VAL A 62 3.66 -5.35 -1.49
N VAL A 63 2.83 -6.39 -1.57
CA VAL A 63 2.24 -7.07 -0.42
C VAL A 63 2.92 -8.42 -0.26
N CYS A 64 3.46 -8.71 0.93
CA CYS A 64 4.18 -9.94 1.20
C CYS A 64 3.55 -10.79 2.31
N ASN A 65 3.85 -12.09 2.27
CA ASN A 65 3.40 -13.12 3.20
C ASN A 65 1.88 -13.19 3.41
N ALA A 66 1.09 -12.56 2.54
CA ALA A 66 -0.33 -12.40 2.76
C ALA A 66 -1.10 -13.70 2.47
N PRO A 67 -1.97 -14.18 3.38
CA PRO A 67 -2.91 -15.25 3.05
C PRO A 67 -3.89 -14.79 1.95
N LEU A 68 -4.49 -15.74 1.22
CA LEU A 68 -5.33 -15.44 0.05
C LEU A 68 -6.42 -14.39 0.34
N ARG A 69 -7.11 -14.49 1.50
CA ARG A 69 -8.12 -13.52 1.93
C ARG A 69 -7.54 -12.10 2.02
N ALA A 70 -6.36 -11.96 2.61
CA ALA A 70 -5.67 -10.67 2.73
C ALA A 70 -5.17 -10.17 1.36
N LYS A 71 -4.66 -11.05 0.49
CA LYS A 71 -4.26 -10.70 -0.89
C LYS A 71 -5.44 -10.10 -1.66
N VAL A 72 -6.60 -10.77 -1.65
CA VAL A 72 -7.83 -10.28 -2.32
C VAL A 72 -8.28 -8.95 -1.73
N LEU A 73 -8.32 -8.84 -0.39
CA LEU A 73 -8.76 -7.63 0.26
C LEU A 73 -7.86 -6.42 -0.07
N ALA A 74 -6.54 -6.59 0.04
CA ALA A 74 -5.57 -5.56 -0.31
C ALA A 74 -5.68 -5.16 -1.77
N LYS A 75 -5.82 -6.14 -2.69
CA LYS A 75 -6.00 -5.86 -4.12
C LYS A 75 -7.23 -5.00 -4.38
N LEU A 76 -8.39 -5.35 -3.81
CA LEU A 76 -9.62 -4.59 -4.00
C LEU A 76 -9.50 -3.15 -3.48
N LEU A 77 -8.98 -2.98 -2.26
CA LEU A 77 -8.87 -1.68 -1.62
C LEU A 77 -7.86 -0.76 -2.34
N LEU A 78 -6.67 -1.27 -2.66
CA LEU A 78 -5.63 -0.50 -3.35
C LEU A 78 -6.01 -0.22 -4.80
N THR A 79 -6.67 -1.16 -5.50
CA THR A 79 -7.13 -0.94 -6.87
C THR A 79 -8.23 0.13 -6.89
N ALA A 80 -9.19 0.08 -5.96
CA ALA A 80 -10.21 1.11 -5.85
C ALA A 80 -9.60 2.50 -5.64
N ALA A 81 -8.57 2.63 -4.80
CA ALA A 81 -7.85 3.90 -4.62
C ALA A 81 -7.15 4.36 -5.91
N SER A 82 -6.58 3.42 -6.68
CA SER A 82 -5.88 3.74 -7.94
C SER A 82 -6.81 4.27 -9.03
N LEU A 83 -8.08 3.85 -9.06
CA LEU A 83 -9.07 4.33 -10.04
C LEU A 83 -9.33 5.84 -9.95
N PHE A 84 -9.10 6.45 -8.79
CA PHE A 84 -9.31 7.87 -8.58
C PHE A 84 -8.08 8.73 -8.88
N ARG A 85 -6.94 8.11 -9.21
CA ARG A 85 -5.71 8.84 -9.52
C ARG A 85 -5.70 9.25 -11.00
N LYS A 86 -5.32 10.50 -11.27
CA LYS A 86 -5.12 11.04 -12.62
C LYS A 86 -3.61 11.07 -12.92
N GLY A 87 -3.17 10.52 -14.07
CA GLY A 87 -1.78 10.57 -14.54
C GLY A 87 -1.21 9.19 -14.93
N GLU A 88 -0.11 9.20 -15.71
CA GLU A 88 0.53 8.01 -16.31
C GLU A 88 1.31 7.16 -15.29
N GLU A 89 1.57 7.68 -14.10
CA GLU A 89 2.47 7.01 -13.15
C GLU A 89 1.67 6.22 -12.11
N GLY A 90 1.20 5.04 -12.51
CA GLY A 90 0.36 4.17 -11.71
C GLY A 90 1.03 3.60 -10.44
N ASN A 91 0.19 3.04 -9.57
CA ASN A 91 0.60 2.25 -8.41
C ASN A 91 0.39 0.75 -8.69
N PRO A 92 1.34 0.05 -9.34
CA PRO A 92 1.21 -1.39 -9.51
C PRO A 92 1.16 -2.08 -8.15
N ILE A 93 0.22 -3.01 -8.01
CA ILE A 93 0.04 -3.83 -6.80
C ILE A 93 0.57 -5.22 -7.12
N LEU A 94 1.71 -5.55 -6.53
CA LEU A 94 2.39 -6.83 -6.68
C LEU A 94 2.28 -7.64 -5.38
N PHE A 95 2.35 -8.96 -5.51
CA PHE A 95 2.35 -9.88 -4.39
C PHE A 95 3.67 -10.66 -4.40
N ALA A 96 4.24 -10.84 -3.22
CA ALA A 96 5.41 -11.66 -2.98
C ALA A 96 5.09 -12.71 -1.92
N ASP A 97 5.77 -13.85 -1.98
CA ASP A 97 5.61 -14.92 -1.00
C ASP A 97 6.61 -14.79 0.17
N SER A 98 7.61 -13.92 0.03
CA SER A 98 8.56 -13.57 1.10
C SER A 98 8.83 -12.07 1.17
N GLU A 99 9.38 -11.61 2.29
CA GLU A 99 9.84 -10.22 2.43
C GLU A 99 11.08 -9.93 1.57
N GLU A 100 11.95 -10.91 1.36
CA GLU A 100 13.12 -10.77 0.48
C GLU A 100 12.70 -10.52 -0.96
N GLU A 101 11.79 -11.34 -1.49
CA GLU A 101 11.21 -11.14 -2.81
C GLU A 101 10.49 -9.78 -2.90
N ALA A 102 9.80 -9.38 -1.83
CA ALA A 102 9.11 -8.10 -1.80
C ALA A 102 10.08 -6.91 -1.93
N ARG A 103 11.23 -6.98 -1.27
CA ARG A 103 12.31 -6.00 -1.39
C ARG A 103 12.89 -5.99 -2.80
N ALA A 104 13.15 -7.15 -3.40
CA ALA A 104 13.62 -7.21 -4.77
C ALA A 104 12.64 -6.55 -5.77
N LEU A 105 11.32 -6.80 -5.60
CA LEU A 105 10.28 -6.19 -6.42
C LEU A 105 10.17 -4.67 -6.21
N ILE A 106 10.28 -4.18 -4.97
CA ILE A 106 10.21 -2.74 -4.68
C ILE A 106 11.42 -2.01 -5.27
N ASP A 107 12.61 -2.60 -5.20
CA ASP A 107 13.83 -1.99 -5.74
C ASP A 107 13.83 -1.98 -7.26
N LYS A 108 13.36 -3.05 -7.91
CA LYS A 108 13.12 -3.05 -9.35
C LYS A 108 12.12 -1.95 -9.76
N ARG A 109 11.07 -1.75 -8.97
CA ARG A 109 10.10 -0.69 -9.24
C ARG A 109 10.69 0.70 -9.05
N ARG A 110 11.53 0.91 -8.03
CA ARG A 110 12.28 2.16 -7.82
C ARG A 110 13.20 2.47 -9.00
N GLN A 111 13.90 1.47 -9.53
CA GLN A 111 14.75 1.63 -10.72
C GLN A 111 13.92 2.09 -11.93
N HIS A 112 12.82 1.40 -12.23
CA HIS A 112 11.95 1.77 -13.35
C HIS A 112 11.39 3.20 -13.22
N VAL A 113 10.98 3.63 -12.02
CA VAL A 113 10.49 5.01 -11.81
C VAL A 113 11.61 6.05 -11.97
N ARG A 114 12.85 5.73 -11.57
CA ARG A 114 14.00 6.61 -11.78
C ARG A 114 14.34 6.76 -13.26
N GLU A 115 14.32 5.66 -14.00
CA GLU A 115 14.60 5.65 -15.44
C GLU A 115 13.54 6.41 -16.24
N ALA A 116 12.26 6.30 -15.86
CA ALA A 116 11.17 7.03 -16.51
C ALA A 116 11.17 8.54 -16.21
N ALA A 117 11.88 8.97 -15.15
CA ALA A 117 11.99 10.36 -14.74
C ALA A 117 13.29 11.05 -15.22
N ALA A 118 14.20 10.30 -15.86
CA ALA A 118 15.47 10.79 -16.44
C ALA A 118 15.28 11.22 -17.90
#